data_AF-A0A1D2N1B2-F1
#
_entry.id   AF-A0A1D2N1B2-F1
#
_cell.length_a   1.000
_cell.length_b   1.000
_cell.length_c   1.000
_cell.angle_alpha   90.00
_cell.angle_beta   90.00
_cell.angle_gamma   90.00
#
_symmetry.space_group_name_H-M   'P 1'
#
loop_
_entity.id
_entity.type
_entity.pdbx_description
1 polymer ?
#
loop_
_entity_poly.entity_id
_entity_poly.type
_entity_poly.pdbx_seq_one_letter_code
_entity_poly.pdbx_strand_id
1 'polypeptide(L)' 'MVKPDIAARYVSPVHPAIFPHLALVLLFIGIFFTGWFFVYEVTTNKKTRQLVKELLIALVAATFMGFGCLFLLLWVGIYV' A
#
# COMPACT_ATOMS: atom_id res chain seq x y z
N MET A 1 38.34 -29.47 8.99
CA MET A 1 36.93 -29.87 9.15
C MET A 1 36.19 -28.69 9.74
N VAL A 2 35.65 -27.82 8.90
CA VAL A 2 35.00 -26.56 9.30
C VAL A 2 33.56 -26.88 9.71
N LYS A 3 33.17 -26.52 10.94
CA LYS A 3 31.78 -26.59 11.39
C LYS A 3 30.99 -25.51 10.64
N PRO A 4 29.94 -25.84 9.88
CA PRO A 4 29.03 -24.80 9.42
C PRO A 4 28.30 -24.28 10.64
N ASP A 5 28.67 -23.07 11.06
CA ASP A 5 27.95 -22.35 12.10
C ASP A 5 26.48 -22.22 11.69
N ILE A 6 25.65 -22.35 12.72
CA ILE A 6 24.21 -22.58 12.69
C ILE A 6 23.51 -21.29 12.24
N ALA A 7 23.68 -20.91 10.98
CA ALA A 7 22.94 -19.80 10.41
C ALA A 7 21.45 -20.19 10.40
N ALA A 8 20.64 -19.50 11.21
CA ALA A 8 19.20 -19.71 11.24
C ALA A 8 18.66 -19.59 9.80
N ARG A 9 17.91 -20.59 9.35
CA ARG A 9 17.34 -20.63 8.01
C ARG A 9 16.50 -19.37 7.82
N TYR A 10 16.84 -18.53 6.84
CA TYR A 10 16.04 -17.34 6.53
C TYR A 10 14.67 -17.80 6.03
N VAL A 11 13.67 -17.60 6.87
CA VAL A 11 12.26 -17.76 6.51
C VAL A 11 11.76 -16.36 6.18
N SER A 12 11.08 -16.21 5.04
CA SER A 12 10.48 -14.93 4.67
C SER A 12 9.58 -14.43 5.81
N PRO A 13 9.71 -13.16 6.24
CA PRO A 13 8.93 -12.60 7.36
C PRO A 13 7.42 -12.61 7.11
N VAL A 14 6.99 -12.78 5.85
CA VAL A 14 5.59 -12.90 5.47
C VAL A 14 5.41 -14.15 4.62
N HIS A 15 4.43 -14.98 5.00
CA HIS A 15 4.11 -16.21 4.30
C HIS A 15 3.42 -15.92 2.96
N PRO A 16 3.83 -16.55 1.84
CA PRO A 16 3.30 -16.24 0.50
C PRO A 16 1.78 -16.36 0.35
N ALA A 17 1.14 -17.25 1.13
CA ALA A 17 -0.31 -17.42 1.10
C ALA A 17 -1.12 -16.18 1.54
N ILE A 18 -0.48 -15.26 2.26
CA ILE A 18 -1.16 -14.06 2.80
C ILE A 18 -0.99 -12.82 1.92
N PHE A 19 -0.06 -12.84 0.95
CA PHE A 19 0.15 -11.76 0.00
C PHE A 19 -1.13 -11.32 -0.74
N PRO A 20 -1.95 -12.23 -1.33
CA PRO A 20 -3.16 -11.80 -2.03
C PRO A 20 -4.18 -11.15 -1.10
N HIS A 21 -4.32 -11.66 0.13
CA HIS A 21 -5.25 -11.11 1.12
C HIS A 21 -4.85 -9.69 1.54
N LEU A 22 -3.57 -9.47 1.82
CA LEU A 22 -3.04 -8.15 2.16
C LEU A 22 -3.16 -7.18 0.96
N ALA A 23 -2.76 -7.60 -0.24
CA ALA A 23 -2.86 -6.79 -1.45
C ALA A 23 -4.30 -6.31 -1.68
N LEU A 24 -5.28 -7.21 -1.60
CA LEU A 24 -6.68 -6.89 -1.82
C LEU A 24 -7.21 -5.91 -0.77
N VAL A 25 -6.94 -6.12 0.52
CA VAL A 25 -7.42 -5.22 1.58
C VAL A 25 -6.82 -3.82 1.43
N LEU A 26 -5.50 -3.73 1.21
CA LEU A 26 -4.82 -2.45 1.06
C LEU A 26 -5.27 -1.71 -0.20
N LEU A 27 -5.43 -2.42 -1.33
CA LEU A 27 -5.93 -1.83 -2.57
C LEU A 27 -7.38 -1.37 -2.47
N PHE A 28 -8.25 -2.16 -1.84
CA PHE A 28 -9.66 -1.82 -1.71
C PHE A 28 -9.85 -0.52 -0.92
N ILE A 29 -9.13 -0.38 0.19
CA ILE A 29 -9.12 0.82 1.01
C ILE A 29 -8.46 1.98 0.25
N GLY A 30 -7.32 1.75 -0.42
CA GLY A 30 -6.61 2.75 -1.20
C GLY A 30 -7.45 3.35 -2.34
N ILE A 31 -8.18 2.52 -3.08
CA ILE A 31 -9.09 2.94 -4.15
C ILE A 31 -10.26 3.75 -3.57
N PHE A 32 -10.83 3.33 -2.44
CA PHE A 32 -11.89 4.08 -1.76
C PHE A 32 -11.44 5.50 -1.38
N PHE A 33 -10.28 5.64 -0.75
CA PHE A 33 -9.72 6.95 -0.38
C PHE A 33 -9.36 7.81 -1.60
N THR A 34 -8.84 7.19 -2.67
CA THR A 34 -8.51 7.88 -3.91
C THR A 34 -9.77 8.39 -4.61
N GLY A 35 -10.84 7.59 -4.65
CA GLY A 35 -12.14 8.03 -5.18
C GLY A 35 -12.72 9.18 -4.36
N TRP A 36 -12.61 9.11 -3.03
CA TRP A 36 -13.04 10.20 -2.14
C TRP A 36 -12.24 11.49 -2.36
N PHE A 37 -10.93 11.39 -2.58
CA PHE A 37 -10.08 12.52 -2.92
C PHE A 37 -10.54 13.21 -4.22
N PHE A 38 -10.79 12.43 -5.28
CA PHE A 38 -11.29 12.99 -6.54
C PHE A 38 -12.65 13.65 -6.39
N VAL A 39 -13.58 13.04 -5.65
CA VAL A 39 -14.89 13.67 -5.36
C VAL A 39 -14.73 14.98 -4.60
N TYR A 40 -13.83 15.02 -3.61
CA TYR A 40 -13.54 16.24 -2.86
C TYR A 40 -12.93 17.33 -3.75
N GLU A 41 -12.01 16.98 -4.64
CA GLU A 41 -11.36 17.92 -5.54
C GLU A 41 -12.33 18.51 -6.58
N VAL A 42 -13.19 17.69 -7.19
CA VAL A 42 -14.15 18.17 -8.22
C VAL A 42 -15.31 18.98 -7.62
N THR A 43 -15.65 18.75 -6.35
CA THR A 43 -16.79 19.41 -5.68
C THR A 43 -16.40 20.71 -4.98
N THR A 44 -15.12 20.90 -4.64
CA THR A 44 -14.68 22.05 -3.84
C THR A 44 -14.51 23.32 -4.69
N ASN A 45 -15.17 24.40 -4.27
CA ASN A 45 -15.11 25.70 -4.94
C ASN A 45 -13.90 26.54 -4.46
N LYS A 46 -13.45 27.51 -5.27
CA LYS A 46 -12.22 28.31 -5.07
C LYS A 46 -12.12 29.03 -3.71
N LYS A 47 -13.25 29.29 -3.04
CA LYS A 47 -13.30 30.03 -1.76
C LYS A 47 -13.20 29.16 -0.50
N THR A 48 -13.31 27.84 -0.60
CA THR A 48 -13.28 26.92 0.55
C THR A 48 -12.18 25.85 0.44
N ARG A 49 -11.30 25.93 -0.58
CA ARG A 49 -10.17 24.99 -0.71
C ARG A 49 -9.23 25.09 0.48
N GLN A 50 -9.14 23.98 1.22
CA GLN A 50 -8.13 23.78 2.24
C GLN A 50 -7.11 22.78 1.70
N LEU A 51 -6.03 23.31 1.09
CA LEU A 51 -4.93 22.51 0.54
C LEU A 51 -4.36 21.51 1.55
N VAL A 52 -4.34 21.87 2.84
CA VAL A 52 -3.85 20.99 3.92
C VAL A 52 -4.73 19.75 4.06
N LYS A 53 -6.05 19.88 3.99
CA LYS A 53 -6.98 18.74 4.08
C LYS A 53 -6.89 17.86 2.84
N GLU A 54 -6.80 18.48 1.66
CA GLU A 54 -6.59 17.79 0.38
C GLU A 54 -5.31 16.95 0.43
N LEU A 55 -4.19 17.56 0.88
CA LEU A 55 -2.90 16.91 0.98
C LEU A 55 -2.89 15.77 2.00
N LEU A 56 -3.56 15.93 3.14
CA LEU A 56 -3.66 14.86 4.14
C LEU A 56 -4.41 13.64 3.59
N ILE A 57 -5.53 13.86 2.91
CA ILE A 57 -6.31 12.75 2.32
C ILE A 57 -5.52 12.10 1.17
N ALA A 58 -4.86 12.90 0.33
CA ALA A 58 -4.02 12.40 -0.75
C ALA A 58 -2.81 11.60 -0.23
N LEU A 59 -2.17 12.06 0.85
CA LEU A 59 -1.03 11.37 1.47
C LEU A 59 -1.48 10.01 2.01
N VAL A 60 -2.57 9.97 2.77
CA VAL A 60 -3.14 8.72 3.29
C VAL A 60 -3.48 7.77 2.13
N ALA A 61 -4.18 8.25 1.09
CA ALA A 61 -4.50 7.45 -0.09
C ALA A 61 -3.25 6.91 -0.78
N ALA A 62 -2.24 7.74 -1.02
CA ALA A 62 -0.99 7.36 -1.67
C ALA A 62 -0.20 6.31 -0.87
N THR A 63 -0.23 6.40 0.46
CA THR A 63 0.46 5.44 1.34
C THR A 63 -0.17 4.06 1.21
N PHE A 64 -1.51 3.98 1.33
CA PHE A 64 -2.23 2.71 1.18
C PHE A 64 -2.12 2.13 -0.23
N MET A 65 -2.21 2.98 -1.25
CA MET A 65 -2.08 2.55 -2.65
C MET A 65 -0.66 2.08 -2.98
N GLY A 66 0.37 2.75 -2.45
CA GLY A 66 1.77 2.37 -2.61
C GLY A 66 2.07 1.00 -2.00
N PHE A 67 1.68 0.77 -0.75
CA PHE A 67 1.83 -0.54 -0.12
C PHE A 67 0.99 -1.61 -0.82
N GLY A 68 -0.25 -1.30 -1.24
CA GLY A 68 -1.10 -2.21 -2.01
C GLY A 68 -0.44 -2.67 -3.32
N CYS A 69 0.17 -1.76 -4.08
CA CYS A 69 0.91 -2.08 -5.30
C CYS A 69 2.14 -2.96 -5.04
N LEU A 70 2.88 -2.74 -3.95
CA LEU A 70 4.01 -3.61 -3.58
C LEU A 70 3.55 -5.05 -3.35
N PHE A 71 2.50 -5.26 -2.54
CA PHE A 71 1.97 -6.60 -2.29
C PHE A 71 1.37 -7.24 -3.55
N LEU A 72 0.81 -6.45 -4.47
CA LEU A 72 0.33 -6.94 -5.76
C LEU A 72 1.47 -7.42 -6.66
N LEU A 73 2.59 -6.69 -6.72
CA LEU A 73 3.79 -7.12 -7.47
C LEU A 73 4.36 -8.41 -6.90
N LEU A 74 4.48 -8.50 -5.57
CA LEU A 74 4.90 -9.73 -4.89
C LEU A 74 3.94 -10.90 -5.19
N TRP A 75 2.64 -10.63 -5.29
CA TRP A 75 1.65 -11.66 -5.62
C TRP A 75 1.75 -12.16 -7.07
N VAL A 76 2.02 -11.28 -8.04
CA VAL A 76 2.26 -11.64 -9.44
C VAL A 76 3.56 -12.44 -9.63
N GLY A 77 4.44 -12.47 -8.61
CA GLY A 77 5.73 -13.15 -8.65
C GLY A 77 6.88 -12.23 -9.09
N ILE A 78 6.65 -10.92 -9.12
CA ILE A 78 7.68 -9.91 -9.33
C ILE A 78 8.22 -9.53 -7.94
N TYR A 79 9.36 -10.11 -7.59
CA TYR A 79 10.07 -9.79 -6.37
C TYR A 79 10.86 -8.50 -6.59
N VAL A 80 10.46 -7.42 -5.89
CA VAL A 80 11.11 -6.10 -5.92
C VAL A 80 12.01 -5.91 -4.71
#